data_AF-A0A7V4YR61-F1
#
_entry.id   AF-A0A7V4YR61-F1
#
_cell.length_a   1.000
_cell.length_b   1.000
_cell.length_c   1.000
_cell.angle_alpha   90.00
_cell.angle_beta   90.00
_cell.angle_gamma   90.00
#
_symmetry.space_group_name_H-M   'P 1'
#
loop_
_entity.id
_entity.type
_entity.pdbx_description
1 polymer ?
#
loop_
_entity_poly.entity_id
_entity_poly.type
_entity_poly.pdbx_seq_one_letter_code
_entity_poly.pdbx_strand_id
1 'polypeptide(L)'
;MLKLLGVKYVIYHRPPPNYRRVENFPIPLYESDDALPRAFFTKNYKILPDKEIFSILKGDFSPSEILLLPDEGKRYPQPISNDGKCEQLEIKKYDLHEVRIEVNCLSDGFIVLSDTYYPGWKAEIDGKFSEIYRAYGFLRAVFVEKGKHTIVFKYRPSSLLIGGIISGFSVFLILIMRLLYFLNSGEKNENEEN
;
A
#
# COMPACT_ATOMS: atom_id res chain seq x y z
N MET A 1 -15.81 9.88 2.86
CA MET A 1 -14.40 9.57 3.22
C MET A 1 -14.24 8.39 4.19
N LEU A 2 -14.85 8.37 5.39
CA LEU A 2 -14.64 7.29 6.39
C LEU A 2 -14.96 5.87 5.86
N LYS A 3 -16.00 5.76 5.02
CA LYS A 3 -16.39 4.51 4.35
C LYS A 3 -15.24 3.86 3.54
N LEU A 4 -14.41 4.68 2.88
CA LEU A 4 -13.26 4.22 2.08
C LEU A 4 -12.12 3.66 2.93
N LEU A 5 -11.99 4.13 4.18
CA LEU A 5 -10.94 3.70 5.10
C LEU A 5 -11.34 2.43 5.87
N GLY A 6 -12.52 1.86 5.60
CA GLY A 6 -13.04 0.70 6.31
C GLY A 6 -13.34 0.96 7.79
N VAL A 7 -13.59 2.22 8.16
CA VAL A 7 -13.87 2.58 9.56
C VAL A 7 -15.30 2.18 9.91
N LYS A 8 -15.44 0.97 10.44
CA LYS A 8 -16.73 0.40 10.83
C LYS A 8 -17.29 1.00 12.13
N TYR A 9 -16.42 1.27 13.11
CA TYR A 9 -16.81 1.79 14.42
C TYR A 9 -16.15 3.13 14.71
N VAL A 10 -16.91 4.06 15.29
CA VAL A 10 -16.43 5.38 15.71
C VAL A 10 -16.88 5.65 17.14
N ILE A 11 -15.95 6.12 17.97
CA ILE A 11 -16.24 6.63 19.32
C ILE A 11 -16.16 8.16 19.25
N TYR A 12 -17.27 8.86 19.42
CA TYR A 12 -17.32 10.32 19.32
C TYR A 12 -18.47 10.92 20.13
N HIS A 13 -18.40 12.22 20.43
CA HIS A 13 -19.42 12.88 21.25
C HIS A 13 -20.74 13.13 20.50
N ARG A 14 -20.70 13.15 19.17
CA ARG A 14 -21.88 13.28 18.28
C ARG A 14 -21.84 12.20 17.18
N PRO A 15 -22.98 11.71 16.67
CA PRO A 15 -22.98 10.76 15.57
C PRO A 15 -22.42 11.41 14.29
N PRO A 16 -21.45 10.80 13.61
CA PRO A 16 -21.15 11.15 12.23
C PRO A 16 -22.35 10.79 11.32
N PRO A 17 -22.48 11.41 10.13
CA PRO A 17 -23.51 11.03 9.16
C PRO A 17 -23.41 9.53 8.79
N ASN A 18 -24.56 8.84 8.71
CA ASN A 18 -24.69 7.41 8.35
C ASN A 18 -24.11 6.41 9.38
N TYR A 19 -24.02 6.80 10.65
CA TYR A 19 -23.65 5.91 11.74
C TYR A 19 -24.82 5.70 12.72
N ARG A 20 -25.12 4.44 13.06
CA ARG A 20 -26.13 4.09 14.08
C ARG A 20 -25.42 3.88 15.42
N ARG A 21 -26.02 4.38 16.51
CA ARG A 21 -25.51 4.15 17.86
C ARG A 21 -25.68 2.68 18.23
N VAL A 22 -24.61 2.03 18.67
CA VAL A 22 -24.62 0.60 19.03
C VAL A 22 -24.89 0.42 20.52
N GLU A 23 -24.32 1.29 21.37
CA GLU A 23 -24.38 1.08 22.83
C GLU A 23 -24.21 2.37 23.65
N ASN A 24 -24.67 2.33 24.91
CA ASN A 24 -24.51 3.41 25.89
C ASN A 24 -23.25 3.19 26.76
N PHE A 25 -22.07 3.26 26.15
CA PHE A 25 -20.81 3.42 26.91
C PHE A 25 -20.71 4.84 27.49
N PRO A 26 -19.82 5.09 28.48
CA PRO A 26 -19.50 6.44 28.96
C PRO A 26 -19.09 7.39 27.83
N ILE A 27 -18.58 6.84 26.72
CA ILE A 27 -18.37 7.52 25.44
C ILE A 27 -19.19 6.79 24.37
N PRO A 28 -20.07 7.47 23.60
CA PRO A 28 -20.95 6.81 22.63
C PRO A 28 -20.18 6.08 21.52
N LEU A 29 -20.56 4.83 21.26
CA LEU A 29 -20.07 4.01 20.15
C LEU A 29 -21.08 4.00 19.00
N TYR A 30 -20.62 4.24 17.78
CA TYR A 30 -21.44 4.19 16.57
C TYR A 30 -20.86 3.24 15.52
N GLU A 31 -21.72 2.58 14.76
CA GLU A 31 -21.40 1.65 13.67
C GLU A 31 -21.91 2.19 12.32
N SER A 32 -21.09 2.03 11.28
CA SER A 32 -21.45 2.36 9.90
C SER A 32 -21.80 1.09 9.14
N ASP A 33 -23.04 1.03 8.65
CA ASP A 33 -23.53 -0.04 7.76
C ASP A 33 -22.87 0.05 6.36
N ASP A 34 -22.31 1.21 6.01
CA ASP A 34 -21.73 1.52 4.70
C ASP A 34 -20.19 1.40 4.64
N ALA A 35 -19.56 0.81 5.66
CA ALA A 35 -18.11 0.67 5.69
C ALA A 35 -17.65 -0.35 4.64
N LEU A 36 -16.78 0.06 3.72
CA LEU A 36 -16.22 -0.87 2.73
C LEU A 36 -15.21 -1.81 3.41
N PRO A 37 -15.08 -3.06 2.92
CA PRO A 37 -14.01 -3.93 3.37
C PRO A 37 -12.66 -3.30 3.04
N ARG A 38 -11.63 -3.65 3.81
CA ARG A 38 -10.29 -3.06 3.69
C ARG A 38 -9.65 -3.27 2.31
N ALA A 39 -10.07 -4.30 1.59
CA ALA A 39 -9.80 -4.42 0.18
C ALA A 39 -11.10 -4.74 -0.57
N PHE A 40 -11.28 -4.12 -1.73
CA PHE A 40 -12.49 -4.23 -2.54
C PHE A 40 -12.18 -4.17 -4.03
N PHE A 41 -13.08 -4.74 -4.84
CA PHE A 41 -12.97 -4.74 -6.29
C PHE A 41 -13.73 -3.56 -6.89
N THR A 42 -13.14 -2.93 -7.90
CA THR A 42 -13.76 -1.88 -8.71
C THR A 42 -13.45 -2.13 -10.17
N LYS A 43 -14.47 -2.14 -11.01
CA LYS A 43 -14.28 -2.32 -12.45
C LYS A 43 -14.10 -0.99 -13.16
N ASN A 44 -15.08 -0.11 -13.01
CA ASN A 44 -15.11 1.17 -13.73
C ASN A 44 -14.18 2.15 -13.04
N TYR A 45 -13.50 2.98 -13.82
CA TYR A 45 -12.73 4.09 -13.29
C TYR A 45 -12.95 5.36 -14.09
N LYS A 46 -12.73 6.50 -13.44
CA LYS A 46 -12.66 7.82 -14.05
C LYS A 46 -11.29 8.42 -13.75
N ILE A 47 -10.67 8.98 -14.78
CA ILE A 47 -9.43 9.75 -14.65
C ILE A 47 -9.82 11.20 -14.46
N LEU A 48 -9.37 11.82 -13.38
CA LEU A 48 -9.71 13.20 -13.01
C LEU A 48 -8.49 13.90 -12.40
N PRO A 49 -8.40 15.24 -12.50
CA PRO A 49 -7.43 16.01 -11.73
C PRO A 49 -7.61 15.79 -10.22
N ASP A 50 -6.52 15.78 -9.45
CA ASP A 50 -6.55 15.56 -7.98
C ASP A 50 -7.58 16.48 -7.28
N LYS A 51 -7.66 17.76 -7.69
CA LYS A 51 -8.61 18.73 -7.13
C LYS A 51 -10.07 18.27 -7.25
N GLU A 52 -10.45 17.67 -8.38
CA GLU A 52 -11.80 17.17 -8.62
C GLU A 52 -12.08 15.90 -7.82
N ILE A 53 -11.09 15.00 -7.71
CA ILE A 53 -11.17 13.81 -6.86
C ILE A 53 -11.50 14.21 -5.42
N PHE A 54 -10.75 15.16 -4.84
CA PHE A 54 -11.01 15.63 -3.48
C PHE A 54 -12.35 16.37 -3.33
N SER A 55 -12.86 16.98 -4.40
CA SER A 55 -14.20 17.59 -4.40
C SER A 55 -15.29 16.51 -4.31
N ILE A 56 -15.19 15.46 -5.14
CA ILE A 56 -16.13 14.33 -5.15
C ILE A 56 -16.10 13.58 -3.81
N LEU A 57 -14.92 13.36 -3.23
CA LEU A 57 -14.76 12.67 -1.95
C LEU A 57 -15.38 13.38 -0.75
N LYS A 58 -15.61 14.69 -0.84
CA LYS A 58 -16.32 15.49 0.16
C LYS A 58 -17.84 15.41 0.02
N GLY A 59 -18.35 15.02 -1.14
CA GLY A 59 -19.77 14.81 -1.39
C GLY A 59 -20.24 13.40 -1.01
N ASP A 60 -21.46 13.06 -1.43
CA ASP A 60 -22.00 11.71 -1.32
C ASP A 60 -21.66 10.92 -2.59
N PHE A 61 -20.99 9.78 -2.42
CA PHE A 61 -20.43 9.00 -3.52
C PHE A 61 -20.25 7.54 -3.11
N SER A 62 -20.57 6.61 -4.02
CA SER A 62 -20.43 5.16 -3.86
C SER A 62 -19.06 4.66 -4.34
N PRO A 63 -18.08 4.43 -3.45
CA PRO A 63 -16.71 4.12 -3.86
C PRO A 63 -16.50 2.67 -4.31
N SER A 64 -17.50 1.81 -4.18
CA SER A 64 -17.47 0.46 -4.76
C SER A 64 -17.86 0.46 -6.25
N GLU A 65 -18.49 1.53 -6.76
CA GLU A 65 -19.01 1.56 -8.13
C GLU A 65 -18.01 2.12 -9.15
N ILE A 66 -17.33 3.22 -8.78
CA ILE A 66 -16.40 3.93 -9.66
C ILE A 66 -15.10 4.20 -8.91
N LEU A 67 -14.00 3.73 -9.46
CA LEU A 67 -12.66 4.10 -9.02
C LEU A 67 -12.28 5.48 -9.55
N LEU A 68 -11.76 6.36 -8.69
CA LEU A 68 -11.20 7.63 -9.12
C LEU A 68 -9.68 7.50 -9.23
N LEU A 69 -9.12 7.73 -10.41
CA LEU A 69 -7.69 7.70 -10.68
C LEU A 69 -7.21 9.11 -11.02
N PRO A 70 -6.09 9.57 -10.45
CA PRO A 70 -5.54 10.89 -10.76
C PRO A 70 -5.02 10.93 -12.20
N ASP A 71 -5.20 12.06 -12.88
CA ASP A 71 -4.55 12.30 -14.18
C ASP A 71 -3.05 12.59 -13.99
N GLU A 72 -2.24 11.55 -14.06
CA GLU A 72 -0.78 11.62 -13.93
C GLU A 72 -0.06 11.43 -15.27
N GLY A 73 -0.78 11.51 -16.41
CA GLY A 73 -0.22 11.17 -17.72
C GLY A 73 0.14 9.69 -17.90
N LYS A 74 -0.36 8.83 -17.01
CA LYS A 74 -0.16 7.37 -17.07
C LYS A 74 -1.24 6.69 -17.90
N ARG A 75 -0.88 5.58 -18.53
CA ARG A 75 -1.84 4.70 -19.21
C ARG A 75 -2.46 3.74 -18.19
N TYR A 76 -3.78 3.80 -18.05
CA TYR A 76 -4.53 2.90 -17.19
C TYR A 76 -5.08 1.71 -18.01
N PRO A 77 -4.99 0.47 -17.51
CA PRO A 77 -5.61 -0.69 -18.15
C PRO A 77 -7.14 -0.53 -18.22
N GLN A 78 -7.74 -0.85 -19.37
CA GLN A 78 -9.20 -0.83 -19.53
C GLN A 78 -9.79 -2.22 -19.29
N PRO A 79 -10.83 -2.35 -18.45
CA PRO A 79 -11.55 -3.62 -18.29
C PRO A 79 -12.26 -4.02 -19.58
N ILE A 80 -12.13 -5.29 -19.98
CA ILE A 80 -12.62 -5.77 -21.28
C ILE A 80 -14.10 -6.22 -21.24
N SER A 81 -14.69 -6.48 -20.07
CA SER A 81 -16.02 -7.14 -19.94
C SER A 81 -17.08 -6.31 -19.19
N ASN A 82 -18.36 -6.49 -19.54
CA ASN A 82 -19.49 -5.68 -19.03
C ASN A 82 -20.07 -6.13 -17.68
N ASP A 83 -20.04 -7.43 -17.35
CA ASP A 83 -20.70 -7.99 -16.14
C ASP A 83 -19.70 -8.32 -15.02
N GLY A 84 -18.95 -7.30 -14.59
CA GLY A 84 -17.78 -7.51 -13.76
C GLY A 84 -18.04 -7.64 -12.26
N LYS A 85 -17.66 -8.79 -11.69
CA LYS A 85 -17.73 -9.06 -10.24
C LYS A 85 -16.48 -9.81 -9.79
N CYS A 86 -16.03 -9.55 -8.57
CA CYS A 86 -15.09 -10.43 -7.89
C CYS A 86 -15.85 -11.27 -6.85
N GLU A 87 -15.83 -12.59 -7.02
CA GLU A 87 -16.57 -13.53 -6.17
C GLU A 87 -15.89 -13.74 -4.82
N GLN A 88 -14.57 -13.75 -4.83
CA GLN A 88 -13.75 -13.95 -3.64
C GLN A 88 -12.69 -12.88 -3.58
N LEU A 89 -12.56 -12.25 -2.43
CA LEU A 89 -11.52 -11.30 -2.11
C LEU A 89 -11.24 -11.42 -0.61
N GLU A 90 -10.07 -11.94 -0.28
CA GLU A 90 -9.71 -12.24 1.09
C GLU A 90 -8.28 -11.81 1.39
N ILE A 91 -8.08 -11.08 2.48
CA ILE A 91 -6.76 -10.71 2.96
C ILE A 91 -6.23 -11.87 3.80
N LYS A 92 -5.29 -12.64 3.25
CA LYS A 92 -4.66 -13.79 3.94
C LYS A 92 -3.59 -13.38 4.93
N LYS A 93 -2.91 -12.25 4.69
CA LYS A 93 -1.89 -11.70 5.58
C LYS A 93 -1.97 -10.18 5.56
N TYR A 94 -1.92 -9.58 6.75
CA TYR A 94 -1.91 -8.14 6.91
C TYR A 94 -0.85 -7.74 7.95
N ASP A 95 0.30 -7.25 7.48
CA ASP A 95 1.47 -6.89 8.28
C ASP A 95 2.05 -5.55 7.80
N LEU A 96 2.92 -4.93 8.60
CA LEU A 96 3.59 -3.66 8.32
C LEU A 96 4.42 -3.71 7.04
N HIS A 97 5.02 -4.86 6.73
CA HIS A 97 5.91 -5.04 5.59
C HIS A 97 5.29 -5.79 4.41
N GLU A 98 4.19 -6.52 4.64
CA GLU A 98 3.56 -7.37 3.63
C GLU A 98 2.04 -7.41 3.80
N VAL A 99 1.32 -7.22 2.70
CA VAL A 99 -0.12 -7.50 2.62
C VAL A 99 -0.34 -8.51 1.50
N ARG A 100 -0.99 -9.63 1.82
CA ARG A 100 -1.33 -10.69 0.85
C ARG A 100 -2.83 -10.80 0.70
N ILE A 101 -3.30 -10.73 -0.54
CA ILE A 101 -4.71 -10.79 -0.90
C ILE A 101 -4.89 -11.89 -1.93
N GLU A 102 -5.82 -12.80 -1.69
CA GLU A 102 -6.27 -13.78 -2.67
C GLU A 102 -7.59 -13.33 -3.26
N VAL A 103 -7.67 -13.35 -4.59
CA VAL A 103 -8.85 -12.91 -5.33
C VAL A 103 -9.27 -13.94 -6.36
N ASN A 104 -10.57 -14.03 -6.62
CA ASN A 104 -11.15 -14.76 -7.74
C ASN A 104 -12.18 -13.86 -8.42
N CYS A 105 -11.79 -13.26 -9.55
CA CYS A 105 -12.61 -12.29 -10.26
C CYS A 105 -13.14 -12.85 -11.59
N LEU A 106 -14.41 -12.56 -11.90
CA LEU A 106 -15.07 -12.96 -13.15
C LEU A 106 -14.76 -12.04 -14.33
N SER A 107 -14.11 -10.91 -14.05
CA SER A 107 -13.74 -9.86 -14.99
C SER A 107 -12.45 -9.18 -14.56
N ASP A 108 -11.76 -8.58 -15.51
CA ASP A 108 -10.66 -7.67 -15.23
C ASP A 108 -11.14 -6.44 -14.45
N GLY A 109 -10.26 -5.87 -13.64
CA GLY A 109 -10.54 -4.65 -12.90
C GLY A 109 -9.47 -4.35 -11.87
N PHE A 110 -9.78 -3.43 -10.97
CA PHE A 110 -8.86 -2.99 -9.93
C PHE A 110 -9.24 -3.60 -8.59
N ILE A 111 -8.22 -4.07 -7.86
CA ILE A 111 -8.31 -4.37 -6.44
C ILE A 111 -7.75 -3.16 -5.71
N VAL A 112 -8.62 -2.45 -4.99
CA VAL A 112 -8.27 -1.33 -4.14
C VAL A 112 -7.99 -1.86 -2.74
N LEU A 113 -6.88 -1.42 -2.14
CA LEU A 113 -6.55 -1.64 -0.75
C LEU A 113 -6.60 -0.30 -0.02
N SER A 114 -7.41 -0.23 1.04
CA SER A 114 -7.67 0.94 1.89
C SER A 114 -6.50 1.32 2.79
N ASP A 115 -5.31 1.33 2.23
CA ASP A 115 -4.07 1.77 2.86
C ASP A 115 -3.43 2.85 1.98
N THR A 116 -2.67 3.74 2.62
CA THR A 116 -2.09 4.90 1.96
C THR A 116 -1.11 4.49 0.85
N TYR A 117 -1.27 5.11 -0.33
CA TYR A 117 -0.28 5.07 -1.40
C TYR A 117 0.99 5.81 -0.96
N TYR A 118 2.09 5.09 -0.79
CA TYR A 118 3.37 5.65 -0.36
C TYR A 118 4.54 5.06 -1.16
N PRO A 119 5.56 5.86 -1.51
CA PRO A 119 6.74 5.36 -2.21
C PRO A 119 7.46 4.23 -1.46
N GLY A 120 7.94 3.23 -2.19
CA GLY A 120 8.67 2.08 -1.63
C GLY A 120 7.83 0.81 -1.48
N TRP A 121 6.50 0.89 -1.63
CA TRP A 121 5.68 -0.30 -1.84
C TRP A 121 5.88 -0.86 -3.26
N LYS A 122 5.97 -2.19 -3.36
CA LYS A 122 5.95 -2.94 -4.61
C LYS A 122 4.80 -3.93 -4.59
N ALA A 123 4.14 -4.13 -5.72
CA ALA A 123 3.11 -5.15 -5.88
C ALA A 123 3.62 -6.28 -6.77
N GLU A 124 3.25 -7.50 -6.41
CA GLU A 124 3.43 -8.70 -7.20
C GLU A 124 2.04 -9.35 -7.41
N ILE A 125 1.72 -9.74 -8.63
CA ILE A 125 0.54 -10.55 -8.97
C ILE A 125 1.07 -11.88 -9.48
N ASP A 126 0.74 -12.96 -8.79
CA ASP A 126 1.24 -14.32 -9.08
C ASP A 126 2.77 -14.38 -9.21
N GLY A 127 3.46 -13.61 -8.36
CA GLY A 127 4.92 -13.51 -8.31
C GLY A 127 5.56 -12.61 -9.37
N LYS A 128 4.78 -12.00 -10.28
CA LYS A 128 5.27 -11.04 -11.26
C LYS A 128 5.04 -9.61 -10.79
N PHE A 129 6.01 -8.72 -10.99
CA PHE A 129 5.85 -7.31 -10.63
C PHE A 129 4.66 -6.68 -11.38
N SER A 130 3.83 -5.96 -10.63
CA SER A 130 2.71 -5.20 -11.14
C SER A 130 2.78 -3.75 -10.67
N GLU A 131 2.23 -2.85 -11.48
CA GLU A 131 2.16 -1.44 -11.16
C GLU A 131 1.15 -1.18 -10.03
N ILE A 132 1.53 -0.33 -9.09
CA ILE A 132 0.62 0.20 -8.08
C ILE A 132 0.07 1.53 -8.58
N TYR A 133 -1.24 1.62 -8.69
CA TYR A 133 -1.97 2.82 -9.04
C TYR A 133 -2.44 3.56 -7.80
N ARG A 134 -2.43 4.90 -7.87
CA ARG A 134 -2.99 5.76 -6.82
C ARG A 134 -4.51 5.85 -7.01
N ALA A 135 -5.26 5.33 -6.07
CA ALA A 135 -6.71 5.30 -6.06
C ALA A 135 -7.25 6.40 -5.14
N TYR A 136 -8.31 7.10 -5.56
CA TYR A 136 -8.95 8.17 -4.79
C TYR A 136 -7.98 9.27 -4.31
N GLY A 137 -6.83 9.43 -4.99
CA GLY A 137 -5.77 10.38 -4.64
C GLY A 137 -4.84 9.94 -3.50
N PHE A 138 -5.20 8.93 -2.68
CA PHE A 138 -4.41 8.54 -1.50
C PHE A 138 -4.39 7.05 -1.16
N LEU A 139 -5.21 6.21 -1.77
CA LEU A 139 -5.21 4.75 -1.58
C LEU A 139 -4.38 4.06 -2.67
N ARG A 140 -4.05 2.78 -2.49
CA ARG A 140 -3.36 1.96 -3.49
C ARG A 140 -4.29 0.98 -4.17
N ALA A 141 -4.09 0.78 -5.47
CA ALA A 141 -4.81 -0.20 -6.26
C ALA A 141 -3.85 -0.94 -7.19
N VAL A 142 -4.23 -2.16 -7.59
CA VAL A 142 -3.57 -2.93 -8.65
C VAL A 142 -4.62 -3.40 -9.64
N PHE A 143 -4.24 -3.48 -10.91
CA PHE A 143 -5.09 -4.10 -11.93
C PHE A 143 -4.89 -5.62 -11.91
N VAL A 144 -5.99 -6.36 -11.91
CA VAL A 144 -6.01 -7.82 -12.05
C VAL A 144 -6.84 -8.20 -13.27
N GLU A 145 -6.41 -9.24 -13.96
CA GLU A 145 -7.19 -9.87 -15.01
C GLU A 145 -8.27 -10.77 -14.40
N LYS A 146 -9.20 -11.22 -15.24
CA LYS A 146 -10.15 -12.27 -14.88
C LYS A 146 -9.42 -13.54 -14.44
N GLY A 147 -9.80 -14.06 -13.27
CA GLY A 147 -9.33 -15.34 -12.77
C GLY A 147 -8.95 -15.30 -11.30
N LYS A 148 -8.22 -16.33 -10.89
CA LYS A 148 -7.67 -16.45 -9.54
C LYS A 148 -6.27 -15.85 -9.52
N HIS A 149 -6.04 -14.93 -8.59
CA HIS A 149 -4.76 -14.26 -8.45
C HIS A 149 -4.37 -14.13 -6.98
N THR A 150 -3.06 -14.24 -6.72
CA THR A 150 -2.46 -13.85 -5.45
C THR A 150 -1.75 -12.52 -5.62
N ILE A 151 -2.24 -11.51 -4.91
CA ILE A 151 -1.67 -10.17 -4.88
C ILE A 151 -0.83 -10.04 -3.62
N VAL A 152 0.42 -9.60 -3.77
CA VAL A 152 1.32 -9.37 -2.64
C VAL A 152 1.89 -7.96 -2.72
N PHE A 153 1.55 -7.12 -1.75
CA PHE A 153 2.20 -5.84 -1.53
C PHE A 153 3.35 -6.03 -0.56
N LYS A 154 4.56 -5.57 -0.92
CA LYS A 154 5.75 -5.62 -0.06
C LYS A 154 6.37 -4.24 0.07
N TYR A 155 6.68 -3.83 1.30
CA TYR A 155 7.38 -2.57 1.55
C TYR A 155 8.90 -2.78 1.44
N ARG A 156 9.50 -2.17 0.41
CA ARG A 156 10.94 -2.23 0.10
C ARG A 156 11.45 -0.83 -0.28
N PRO A 157 11.64 0.07 0.70
CA PRO A 157 12.12 1.41 0.44
C PRO A 157 13.58 1.40 -0.06
N SER A 158 13.90 2.30 -0.98
CA SER A 158 15.27 2.46 -1.51
C SER A 158 16.27 2.90 -0.43
N SER A 159 15.82 3.59 0.62
CA SER A 159 16.65 4.01 1.74
C SER A 159 17.32 2.86 2.48
N LEU A 160 16.68 1.68 2.57
CA LEU A 160 17.29 0.50 3.17
C LEU A 160 18.48 -0.02 2.34
N LEU A 161 18.37 0.02 1.02
CA LEU A 161 19.46 -0.37 0.12
C LEU A 161 20.64 0.61 0.23
N ILE A 162 20.35 1.92 0.22
CA ILE A 162 21.36 2.96 0.36
C ILE A 162 22.06 2.87 1.71
N GLY A 163 21.29 2.70 2.80
CA GLY A 163 21.83 2.50 4.15
C GLY A 163 22.75 1.28 4.23
N GLY A 164 22.34 0.15 3.63
CA GLY A 164 23.16 -1.05 3.56
C GLY A 164 24.49 -0.83 2.83
N ILE A 165 24.50 -0.10 1.72
CA ILE A 165 25.72 0.25 0.98
C ILE A 165 26.64 1.12 1.83
N ILE A 166 26.10 2.16 2.48
CA ILE A 166 26.88 3.07 3.34
C ILE A 166 27.49 2.29 4.50
N SER A 167 26.71 1.47 5.21
CA SER A 167 27.21 0.64 6.31
C SER A 167 28.29 -0.34 5.85
N GLY A 168 28.12 -0.97 4.69
CA GLY A 168 29.13 -1.85 4.10
C GLY A 168 30.43 -1.11 3.81
N PHE A 169 30.34 0.08 3.23
CA PHE A 169 31.51 0.93 2.95
C PHE A 169 32.22 1.40 4.23
N SER A 170 31.47 1.73 5.28
CA SER A 170 32.04 2.09 6.59
C SER A 170 32.80 0.92 7.21
N VAL A 171 32.24 -0.29 7.20
CA VAL A 171 32.93 -1.49 7.71
C VAL A 171 34.19 -1.78 6.89
N PHE A 172 34.11 -1.66 5.57
CA PHE A 172 35.25 -1.85 4.68
C PHE A 172 36.40 -0.88 4.99
N LEU A 173 36.10 0.41 5.18
CA LEU A 173 37.10 1.41 5.60
C LEU A 173 37.74 1.09 6.95
N ILE A 174 36.94 0.66 7.94
CA ILE A 174 37.45 0.27 9.26
C ILE A 174 38.40 -0.92 9.14
N LEU A 175 38.06 -1.92 8.33
CA LEU A 175 38.92 -3.09 8.09
C LEU A 175 40.23 -2.70 7.39
N ILE A 176 40.18 -1.81 6.40
CA ILE A 176 41.38 -1.28 5.74
C ILE A 176 42.28 -0.55 6.72
N MET A 177 41.74 0.38 7.51
CA MET A 177 42.55 1.12 8.50
C MET A 177 43.19 0.17 9.51
N ARG A 178 42.45 -0.85 9.96
CA ARG A 178 42.98 -1.84 10.90
C ARG A 178 44.10 -2.69 10.27
N LEU A 179 43.94 -3.07 9.00
CA LEU A 179 44.97 -3.80 8.25
C LEU A 179 46.23 -2.95 8.06
N LEU A 180 46.08 -1.69 7.66
CA LEU A 180 47.20 -0.75 7.50
C LEU A 180 47.93 -0.50 8.83
N TYR A 181 47.19 -0.35 9.92
CA TYR A 181 47.77 -0.22 11.26
C TYR A 181 48.58 -1.46 11.67
N PHE A 182 48.05 -2.66 11.39
CA PHE A 182 48.75 -3.91 11.69
C PHE A 182 50.04 -4.07 10.88
N LEU A 183 50.01 -3.76 9.58
CA LEU A 183 51.20 -3.81 8.71
C LEU A 183 52.29 -2.82 9.18
N ASN A 184 51.91 -1.59 9.53
CA ASN A 184 52.84 -0.57 10.02
C ASN A 184 53.37 -0.86 11.44
N SER A 185 52.59 -1.55 12.28
CA SER A 185 53.04 -1.98 13.61
C SER A 185 54.04 -3.14 13.55
N GLY A 186 54.02 -3.96 12.48
CA GLY A 186 55.01 -5.02 12.28
C GLY A 186 56.41 -4.47 12.01
N GLU A 187 56.53 -3.43 11.18
CA GLU A 187 57.83 -2.78 10.88
C GLU A 187 58.44 -2.05 12.09
N LYS A 188 57.64 -1.56 13.04
CA LYS A 188 58.16 -0.88 14.22
C LYS A 188 58.79 -1.81 15.24
N ASN A 189 58.26 -3.02 15.40
CA ASN A 189 58.77 -3.96 16.40
C ASN A 189 60.14 -4.56 16.01
N GLU A 190 60.42 -4.74 14.71
CA GLU A 190 61.74 -5.23 14.24
C GLU A 190 62.87 -4.18 14.36
N ASN A 191 62.53 -2.90 14.41
CA ASN A 191 63.53 -1.81 14.52
C ASN A 191 63.91 -1.46 15.97
N GLU A 192 63.17 -1.94 16.98
CA GLU A 192 63.50 -1.73 18.40
C GLU A 192 64.30 -2.90 19.00
N GLU A 193 64.42 -4.05 18.32
CA GLU A 193 65.20 -5.22 18.75
C GLU A 193 66.63 -5.31 18.18
N ASN A 194 67.05 -4.38 17.30
CA ASN A 194 68.42 -4.27 16.76
C ASN A 194 69.15 -3.04 17.33
#